data_AF-A0A1M3BZJ5-F1
#
_entry.id   AF-A0A1M3BZJ5-F1
#
_cell.length_a   1.000
_cell.length_b   1.000
_cell.length_c   1.000
_cell.angle_alpha   90.00
_cell.angle_beta   90.00
_cell.angle_gamma   90.00
#
_symmetry.space_group_name_H-M   'P 1'
#
loop_
_entity.id
_entity.type
_entity.pdbx_description
1 polymer ?
#
loop_
_entity_poly.entity_id
_entity_poly.type
_entity_poly.pdbx_seq_one_letter_code
_entity_poly.pdbx_strand_id
1 'polypeptide(L)'
;SLDQWRLMKVLSEAGGLPMGKLAEELALNLPTLTKLVDRMVQDALVYRVPDPADRRKVRMFLSDKGASMLASQNKRVEEHEAKVEDNYGSEDAQRLKIMLESFIKQIV
;
A
#
# COMPACT_ATOMS: atom_id res chain seq x y z
N SER A 1 7.41 -5.33 -5.22
CA SER A 1 7.35 -6.07 -3.94
C SER A 1 5.97 -5.85 -3.31
N LEU A 2 5.47 -6.78 -2.48
CA LEU A 2 4.19 -6.62 -1.77
C LEU A 2 4.21 -5.37 -0.87
N ASP A 3 5.27 -5.18 -0.08
CA ASP A 3 5.37 -4.04 0.84
C ASP A 3 5.42 -2.70 0.12
N GLN A 4 6.05 -2.66 -1.05
CA GLN A 4 6.08 -1.47 -1.91
C GLN A 4 4.67 -1.12 -2.42
N TRP A 5 3.90 -2.12 -2.88
CA TRP A 5 2.52 -1.91 -3.30
C TRP A 5 1.64 -1.45 -2.14
N ARG A 6 1.75 -2.11 -0.96
CA ARG A 6 1.04 -1.72 0.26
C ARG A 6 1.36 -0.27 0.66
N LEU A 7 2.64 0.11 0.64
CA LEU A 7 3.07 1.46 0.96
C LEU A 7 2.49 2.50 0.00
N MET A 8 2.54 2.24 -1.31
CA MET A 8 1.95 3.14 -2.32
C MET A 8 0.44 3.26 -2.12
N LYS A 9 -0.25 2.15 -1.84
CA LYS A 9 -1.69 2.15 -1.57
C LYS A 9 -2.05 3.01 -0.37
N VAL A 10 -1.39 2.80 0.78
CA VAL A 10 -1.59 3.61 1.99
C VAL A 10 -1.35 5.10 1.73
N LEU A 11 -0.26 5.45 1.03
CA LEU A 11 0.03 6.86 0.73
C LEU A 11 -0.96 7.49 -0.26
N SER A 12 -1.52 6.69 -1.19
CA SER A 12 -2.55 7.17 -2.14
C SER A 12 -3.85 7.52 -1.43
N GLU A 13 -4.20 6.82 -0.36
CA GLU A 13 -5.44 7.02 0.41
C GLU A 13 -5.29 8.13 1.46
N ALA A 14 -4.13 8.23 2.11
CA ALA A 14 -3.92 9.10 3.27
C ALA A 14 -3.39 10.51 2.96
N GLY A 15 -2.94 10.81 1.73
CA GLY A 15 -2.45 12.15 1.38
C GLY A 15 -1.16 12.56 2.12
N GLY A 16 -0.31 11.57 2.41
CA GLY A 16 1.02 11.72 3.00
C GLY A 16 1.10 11.50 4.51
N LEU A 17 2.07 10.70 4.95
CA LEU A 17 2.17 10.21 6.32
C LEU A 17 3.60 10.31 6.90
N PRO A 18 3.76 10.55 8.22
CA PRO A 18 5.05 10.40 8.88
C PRO A 18 5.48 8.93 8.96
N MET A 19 6.79 8.68 9.05
CA MET A 19 7.36 7.32 9.12
C MET A 19 6.74 6.45 10.22
N GLY A 20 6.45 7.01 11.40
CA GLY A 20 5.84 6.25 12.50
C GLY A 20 4.43 5.73 12.16
N LYS A 21 3.59 6.59 11.57
CA LYS A 21 2.24 6.17 11.14
C LYS A 21 2.31 5.17 10.00
N LEU A 22 3.21 5.39 9.05
CA LEU A 22 3.41 4.45 7.95
C LEU A 22 3.93 3.09 8.43
N ALA A 23 4.72 3.04 9.51
CA ALA A 23 5.17 1.81 10.14
C ALA A 23 4.01 1.05 10.80
N GLU A 24 3.14 1.76 11.51
CA GLU A 24 1.91 1.21 12.10
C GLU A 24 0.99 0.61 11.03
N GLU A 25 0.65 1.38 9.98
CA GLU A 25 -0.25 0.95 8.90
C GLU A 25 0.29 -0.28 8.13
N LEU A 26 1.61 -0.36 7.95
CA LEU A 26 2.24 -1.47 7.23
C LEU A 26 2.57 -2.66 8.13
N ALA A 27 2.43 -2.51 9.45
CA ALA A 27 2.92 -3.45 10.46
C ALA A 27 4.41 -3.79 10.29
N LEU A 28 5.22 -2.78 9.99
CA LEU A 28 6.67 -2.90 9.78
C LEU A 28 7.42 -2.18 10.90
N ASN A 29 8.58 -2.73 11.30
CA ASN A 29 9.48 -1.97 12.16
C ASN A 29 10.15 -0.82 11.39
N LEU A 30 10.57 0.22 12.12
CA LEU A 30 11.16 1.43 11.52
C LEU A 30 12.43 1.16 10.67
N PRO A 31 13.37 0.29 11.09
CA PRO A 31 14.54 -0.01 10.25
C PRO A 31 14.18 -0.61 8.88
N THR A 32 13.23 -1.54 8.85
CA THR A 32 12.75 -2.15 7.60
C THR A 32 12.03 -1.13 6.74
N LEU A 33 11.14 -0.33 7.33
CA LEU A 33 10.43 0.71 6.61
C LEU A 33 11.40 1.75 6.03
N THR A 34 12.43 2.15 6.79
CA THR A 34 13.42 3.13 6.33
C THR A 34 14.11 2.65 5.06
N LYS A 35 14.61 1.41 5.06
CA LYS A 35 15.24 0.80 3.87
C LYS A 35 14.28 0.72 2.67
N LEU A 36 13.01 0.40 2.92
CA LEU A 36 11.98 0.34 1.88
C LEU A 36 11.74 1.72 1.26
N VAL A 37 11.50 2.73 2.10
CA VAL A 37 11.25 4.11 1.64
C VAL A 37 12.48 4.68 0.96
N ASP A 38 13.69 4.44 1.46
CA ASP A 38 14.93 4.89 0.82
C ASP A 38 15.03 4.37 -0.62
N ARG A 39 14.77 3.08 -0.82
CA ARG A 39 14.74 2.49 -2.16
C ARG A 39 13.65 3.11 -3.03
N MET A 40 12.44 3.29 -2.49
CA MET A 40 11.33 3.89 -3.23
C MET A 40 11.56 5.37 -3.57
N VAL A 41 12.33 6.10 -2.76
CA VAL A 41 12.77 7.47 -3.06
C VAL A 41 13.83 7.47 -4.15
N GLN A 42 14.79 6.55 -4.10
CA GLN A 42 15.79 6.36 -5.17
C GLN A 42 15.11 6.04 -6.51
N ASP A 43 14.06 5.23 -6.48
CA ASP A 43 13.26 4.88 -7.66
C ASP A 43 12.27 5.98 -8.09
N ALA A 44 12.25 7.12 -7.40
CA ALA A 44 11.34 8.24 -7.61
C ALA A 44 9.85 7.85 -7.55
N LEU A 45 9.50 6.88 -6.71
CA LEU A 45 8.11 6.45 -6.49
C LEU A 45 7.46 7.19 -5.33
N VAL A 46 8.25 7.56 -4.32
CA VAL A 46 7.84 8.30 -3.13
C VAL A 46 8.80 9.47 -2.94
N TYR A 47 8.32 10.55 -2.32
CA TYR A 47 9.15 11.69 -1.95
C TYR A 47 8.90 12.13 -0.52
N ARG A 48 9.82 12.95 0.01
CA ARG A 48 9.83 13.41 1.39
C ARG A 48 9.60 14.91 1.44
N VAL A 49 8.69 15.36 2.30
CA VAL A 49 8.45 16.78 2.53
C VAL A 49 8.53 17.06 4.03
N PRO A 50 9.30 18.09 4.47
CA PRO A 50 9.25 18.56 5.84
C PRO A 50 7.83 18.95 6.24
N ASP A 51 7.43 18.64 7.46
CA ASP A 51 6.12 19.04 7.96
C ASP A 51 6.07 20.58 8.10
N PRO A 52 5.01 21.24 7.58
CA PRO A 52 4.91 22.69 7.61
C PRO A 52 4.78 23.25 9.05
N ALA A 53 4.26 22.47 9.99
CA ALA A 53 4.10 22.87 11.39
C ALA A 53 5.34 22.56 12.25
N ASP A 54 6.12 21.52 11.91
CA ASP A 54 7.39 21.21 12.56
C ASP A 54 8.40 20.65 11.56
N ARG A 55 9.34 21.48 11.11
CA ARG A 55 10.37 21.11 10.12
C ARG A 55 11.28 19.95 10.55
N ARG A 56 11.26 19.54 11.83
CA ARG A 56 11.97 18.35 12.31
C ARG A 56 11.25 17.05 11.94
N LYS A 57 9.96 17.13 11.58
CA LYS A 57 9.17 15.99 11.11
C LYS A 57 9.19 15.96 9.59
N VAL A 58 9.14 14.75 9.04
CA VAL A 58 9.12 14.52 7.60
C VAL A 58 7.95 13.60 7.26
N ARG A 59 7.18 13.99 6.25
CA ARG A 59 6.04 13.24 5.71
C ARG A 59 6.41 12.65 4.36
N MET A 60 6.04 11.39 4.15
CA MET A 60 6.24 10.66 2.90
C MET A 60 5.00 10.86 2.03
N PHE A 61 5.20 11.08 0.74
CA PHE A 61 4.12 11.28 -0.23
C PHE A 61 4.34 10.41 -1.46
N LEU A 62 3.25 9.96 -2.08
CA LEU A 62 3.30 9.24 -3.33
C LEU A 62 3.56 10.23 -4.48
N SER A 63 4.55 9.93 -5.33
CA SER A 63 4.80 10.70 -6.55
C SER A 63 3.83 10.31 -7.67
N ASP A 64 3.76 11.12 -8.73
CA ASP A 64 2.99 10.78 -9.95
C ASP A 64 3.47 9.47 -10.60
N LYS A 65 4.79 9.22 -10.59
CA LYS A 65 5.38 7.96 -11.06
C LYS A 65 4.92 6.78 -10.19
N GLY A 66 4.92 6.98 -8.87
CA GLY A 66 4.41 6.00 -7.91
C GLY A 66 2.92 5.71 -8.11
N ALA A 67 2.11 6.75 -8.31
CA ALA A 67 0.67 6.62 -8.59
C ALA A 67 0.42 5.87 -9.90
N SER A 68 1.17 6.18 -10.96
CA SER A 68 1.08 5.46 -12.24
C SER A 68 1.46 3.99 -12.11
N MET A 69 2.52 3.70 -11.33
CA MET A 69 2.94 2.33 -11.04
C MET A 69 1.88 1.58 -10.23
N LEU A 70 1.28 2.22 -9.21
CA LEU A 70 0.20 1.64 -8.42
C LEU A 70 -1.01 1.30 -9.29
N ALA A 71 -1.43 2.21 -10.17
CA ALA A 71 -2.54 1.96 -11.09
C ALA A 71 -2.26 0.75 -12.01
N SER A 72 -1.05 0.63 -12.54
CA SER A 72 -0.65 -0.53 -13.36
C SER A 72 -0.66 -1.85 -12.57
N GLN A 73 -0.32 -1.81 -11.27
CA GLN A 73 -0.34 -2.98 -10.40
C GLN A 73 -1.77 -3.37 -10.04
N ASN A 74 -2.64 -2.41 -9.75
CA ASN A 74 -4.05 -2.67 -9.45
C ASN A 74 -4.77 -3.31 -10.63
N LYS A 75 -4.50 -2.85 -11.86
CA LYS A 75 -5.05 -3.50 -13.06
C LYS A 75 -4.69 -4.98 -13.15
N ARG A 76 -3.45 -5.35 -12.80
CA ARG A 76 -3.02 -6.75 -12.80
C ARG A 76 -3.70 -7.57 -11.70
N VAL A 77 -4.05 -6.94 -10.58
CA VAL A 77 -4.83 -7.57 -9.50
C VAL A 77 -6.26 -7.83 -9.99
N GLU A 78 -6.90 -6.83 -10.60
CA GLU A 78 -8.25 -6.96 -11.17
C GLU A 78 -8.30 -8.05 -12.25
N GLU A 79 -7.31 -8.11 -13.15
CA GLU A 79 -7.20 -9.17 -14.16
C GLU A 79 -7.02 -10.56 -13.53
N HIS A 80 -6.39 -10.65 -12.36
CA HIS A 80 -6.24 -11.91 -11.63
C HIS A 80 -7.53 -12.30 -10.91
N GLU A 81 -8.20 -11.35 -10.25
CA GLU A 81 -9.50 -11.55 -9.62
C GLU A 81 -10.54 -12.03 -10.63
N ALA A 82 -10.61 -11.41 -11.81
CA ALA A 82 -11.52 -11.82 -12.88
C ALA A 82 -11.28 -13.29 -13.32
N LYS A 83 -10.02 -13.75 -13.35
CA LYS A 83 -9.70 -15.15 -13.65
C LYS A 83 -10.10 -16.10 -12.53
N VAL A 84 -10.02 -15.67 -11.28
CA VAL A 84 -10.51 -16.48 -10.16
C VAL A 84 -12.02 -16.62 -10.26
N GLU A 85 -12.74 -15.54 -10.54
CA GLU A 85 -14.20 -15.57 -10.72
C GLU A 85 -14.63 -16.44 -11.90
N ASP A 86 -13.89 -16.41 -13.02
CA ASP A 86 -14.18 -17.25 -14.19
C ASP A 86 -13.98 -18.76 -13.90
N ASN A 87 -12.94 -19.12 -13.13
CA ASN A 87 -12.64 -20.52 -12.82
C ASN A 87 -13.48 -21.10 -11.68
N TYR A 88 -13.85 -20.27 -10.70
CA TYR A 88 -14.52 -20.72 -9.47
C TYR A 88 -16.00 -20.36 -9.40
N GLY A 89 -16.49 -19.54 -10.34
CA GLY A 89 -17.83 -18.95 -10.28
C GLY A 89 -17.84 -17.69 -9.40
N SER A 90 -18.46 -16.62 -9.91
CA SER A 90 -18.49 -15.31 -9.23
C SER A 90 -19.11 -15.38 -7.83
N GLU A 91 -20.16 -16.18 -7.64
CA GLU A 91 -20.83 -16.31 -6.33
C GLU A 91 -19.94 -16.97 -5.28
N ASP A 92 -19.27 -18.07 -5.62
CA ASP A 92 -18.38 -18.79 -4.68
C ASP A 92 -17.10 -18.00 -4.39
N ALA A 93 -16.54 -17.32 -5.40
CA ALA A 93 -15.42 -16.40 -5.23
C ALA A 93 -15.77 -15.24 -4.27
N GLN A 94 -16.96 -14.64 -4.41
CA GLN A 94 -17.44 -13.59 -3.51
C GLN A 94 -17.67 -14.12 -2.08
N ARG A 95 -18.26 -15.31 -1.93
CA ARG A 95 -18.44 -15.94 -0.61
C ARG A 95 -17.11 -16.18 0.08
N LEU A 96 -16.12 -16.73 -0.63
CA LEU A 96 -14.77 -16.94 -0.10
C LEU A 96 -14.14 -15.61 0.35
N LYS A 97 -14.24 -14.56 -0.47
CA LYS A 97 -13.74 -13.23 -0.13
C LYS A 97 -14.36 -12.69 1.16
N ILE A 98 -15.69 -12.75 1.29
CA ILE A 98 -16.39 -12.29 2.49
C ILE A 98 -15.96 -13.09 3.73
N MET A 99 -15.81 -14.42 3.61
CA MET A 99 -15.36 -15.27 4.71
C MET A 99 -13.93 -14.91 5.16
N LEU A 100 -13.02 -14.69 4.21
CA LEU A 100 -11.64 -14.28 4.50
C LEU A 100 -11.58 -12.89 5.16
N GLU A 101 -12.35 -11.93 4.66
CA GLU A 101 -12.44 -10.60 5.26
C GLU A 101 -12.98 -10.65 6.70
N SER A 102 -14.00 -11.48 6.96
CA SER A 102 -14.52 -11.70 8.31
C SER A 102 -13.49 -12.35 9.22
N PHE A 103 -12.74 -13.34 8.72
CA PHE A 103 -11.71 -14.03 9.48
C PHE A 103 -10.56 -13.10 9.88
N ILE A 104 -10.08 -12.28 8.94
CA ILE A 104 -9.01 -11.29 9.21
C ILE A 104 -9.44 -10.30 10.29
N LYS A 105 -10.68 -9.80 10.25
CA LYS A 105 -11.24 -8.89 11.26
C LYS A 105 -11.36 -9.49 12.66
N GLN A 106 -11.32 -10.82 12.80
CA GLN A 106 -11.41 -11.50 14.10
C GLN A 106 -10.04 -11.81 14.71
N ILE A 107 -8.98 -11.76 13.92
CA ILE A 107 -7.61 -12.11 14.35
C ILE A 107 -6.76 -10.87 14.63
N VAL A 108 -7.09 -9.74 14.01
CA VAL A 108 -6.46 -8.42 14.22
C VAL A 108 -7.30 -7.61 15.19
#